data_AF-A0A0F7U2F2-F1
#
_entry.id   AF-A0A0F7U2F2-F1
#
_cell.length_a   1.000
_cell.length_b   1.000
_cell.length_c   1.000
_cell.angle_alpha   90.00
_cell.angle_beta   90.00
_cell.angle_gamma   90.00
#
_symmetry.space_group_name_H-M   'P 1'
#
loop_
_entity.id
_entity.type
_entity.pdbx_description
1 polymer ?
#
loop_
_entity_poly.entity_id
_entity_poly.type
_entity_poly.pdbx_seq_one_letter_code
_entity_poly.pdbx_strand_id
1 'polypeptide(L)'
;MALETTHSRLRRWKNGPPQTLSQLKDEKLRQHNQQERENDFYRKSFQIFHQLADTVMDTIQTLALEYHFNPAAVPAKDPRLIRAVILLQIALDKSHTKESEAIKQWKEQCGIQTNNDSPTEWL
;
A
#
# COMPACT_ATOMS: atom_id res chain seq x y z
N MET A 1 4.55 -7.08 -10.32
CA MET A 1 5.36 -7.02 -11.58
C MET A 1 4.60 -7.65 -12.75
N ALA A 2 3.39 -7.17 -13.05
CA ALA A 2 2.60 -7.69 -14.17
C ALA A 2 3.12 -7.23 -15.56
N LEU A 3 3.67 -6.00 -15.66
CA LEU A 3 4.13 -5.43 -16.94
C LEU A 3 5.47 -6.01 -17.42
N GLU A 4 6.46 -6.13 -16.54
CA GLU A 4 7.78 -6.68 -16.88
C GLU A 4 7.75 -8.16 -17.28
N THR A 5 6.86 -8.93 -16.65
CA THR A 5 6.64 -10.34 -16.98
C THR A 5 5.98 -10.48 -18.35
N THR A 6 5.16 -9.54 -18.79
CA THR A 6 4.44 -9.61 -20.07
C THR A 6 5.38 -9.52 -21.27
N HIS A 7 6.38 -8.63 -21.23
CA HIS A 7 7.33 -8.44 -22.33
C HIS A 7 8.28 -9.65 -22.50
N SER A 8 8.86 -10.12 -21.40
CA SER A 8 9.72 -11.30 -21.39
C SER A 8 8.96 -12.58 -21.79
N ARG A 9 7.67 -12.68 -21.45
CA ARG A 9 6.77 -13.76 -21.90
C ARG A 9 6.44 -13.70 -23.39
N LEU A 10 6.09 -12.53 -23.93
CA LEU A 10 5.85 -12.36 -25.37
C LEU A 10 7.08 -12.77 -26.19
N ARG A 11 8.28 -12.42 -25.71
CA ARG A 11 9.54 -12.83 -26.33
C ARG A 11 9.74 -14.35 -26.27
N ARG A 12 9.41 -14.99 -25.15
CA ARG A 12 9.48 -16.46 -24.99
C ARG A 12 8.45 -17.18 -25.87
N TRP A 13 7.26 -16.62 -26.02
CA TRP A 13 6.19 -17.17 -26.87
C TRP A 13 6.53 -17.02 -28.37
N LYS A 14 7.10 -15.88 -28.76
CA LYS A 14 7.55 -15.62 -30.14
C LYS A 14 8.72 -16.52 -30.57
N ASN A 15 9.64 -16.83 -29.66
CA ASN A 15 10.89 -17.54 -29.97
C ASN A 15 10.89 -19.01 -29.54
N GLY A 16 9.83 -19.50 -28.88
CA GLY A 16 9.74 -20.84 -28.32
C GLY A 16 8.93 -21.82 -29.18
N PRO A 17 9.06 -23.12 -28.93
CA PRO A 17 8.19 -24.11 -29.56
C PRO A 17 6.72 -23.91 -29.16
N PRO A 18 5.74 -24.33 -30.00
CA PRO A 18 4.32 -24.23 -29.69
C PRO A 18 4.00 -24.93 -28.36
N GLN A 19 3.33 -24.21 -27.46
CA GLN A 19 2.91 -24.78 -26.18
C GLN A 19 1.72 -25.72 -26.37
N THR A 20 1.69 -26.80 -25.59
CA THR A 20 0.51 -27.68 -25.54
C THR A 20 -0.62 -27.01 -24.77
N LEU A 21 -1.87 -27.44 -25.02
CA LEU A 21 -3.05 -26.91 -24.33
C LEU A 21 -2.93 -27.05 -22.79
N SER A 22 -2.33 -28.14 -22.31
CA SER A 22 -2.06 -28.34 -20.87
C SER A 22 -1.10 -27.28 -20.33
N GLN A 23 0.02 -27.04 -21.02
CA GLN A 23 1.00 -26.03 -20.62
C GLN A 23 0.39 -24.62 -20.60
N LEU A 24 -0.47 -24.30 -21.56
CA LEU A 24 -1.19 -23.03 -21.60
C LEU A 24 -2.13 -22.87 -20.40
N LYS A 25 -2.85 -23.94 -20.02
CA LYS A 25 -3.74 -23.94 -18.86
C LYS A 25 -2.98 -23.72 -17.56
N ASP A 26 -1.86 -24.42 -17.37
CA ASP A 26 -1.03 -24.30 -16.16
C ASP A 26 -0.41 -22.91 -16.04
N GLU A 27 0.07 -22.36 -17.16
CA GLU A 27 0.60 -21.01 -17.24
C GLU A 27 -0.49 -19.96 -16.94
N LYS A 28 -1.70 -20.14 -17.47
CA LYS A 28 -2.82 -19.22 -17.18
C LYS A 28 -3.24 -19.27 -15.72
N LEU A 29 -3.27 -20.47 -15.11
CA LEU A 29 -3.57 -20.62 -13.69
C LEU A 29 -2.52 -19.96 -12.81
N ARG A 30 -1.23 -20.14 -13.12
CA ARG A 30 -0.14 -19.45 -12.41
C ARG A 30 -0.27 -17.93 -12.49
N GLN A 31 -0.61 -17.40 -13.67
CA GLN A 31 -0.84 -15.96 -13.84
C GLN A 31 -2.02 -15.47 -13.01
N HIS A 32 -3.13 -16.21 -13.02
CA HIS A 32 -4.32 -15.85 -12.27
C HIS A 32 -3.99 -15.77 -10.77
N ASN A 33 -3.33 -16.80 -10.23
CA ASN A 33 -2.93 -16.84 -8.83
C ASN A 33 -1.96 -15.71 -8.47
N GLN A 34 -1.01 -15.38 -9.36
CA GLN A 34 -0.09 -14.27 -9.13
C GLN A 34 -0.82 -12.93 -9.12
N GLN A 35 -1.72 -12.72 -10.08
CA GLN A 35 -2.51 -11.48 -10.18
C GLN A 35 -3.44 -11.32 -8.98
N GLU A 36 -4.04 -12.40 -8.50
CA GLU A 36 -4.91 -12.38 -7.32
C GLU A 36 -4.13 -11.93 -6.08
N ARG A 37 -2.93 -12.48 -5.85
CA ARG A 37 -2.05 -12.04 -4.74
C ARG A 37 -1.65 -10.58 -4.89
N GLU A 38 -1.29 -10.13 -6.10
CA GLU A 38 -0.90 -8.74 -6.38
C GLU A 38 -2.08 -7.78 -6.13
N ASN A 39 -3.28 -8.16 -6.57
CA ASN A 39 -4.50 -7.40 -6.31
C ASN A 39 -4.83 -7.34 -4.81
N ASP A 40 -4.64 -8.43 -4.07
CA ASP A 40 -4.86 -8.47 -2.63
C ASP A 40 -3.88 -7.57 -1.87
N PHE A 41 -2.60 -7.54 -2.29
CA PHE A 41 -1.62 -6.60 -1.77
C PHE A 41 -2.08 -5.15 -2.01
N TYR A 42 -2.40 -4.79 -3.26
CA TYR A 42 -2.86 -3.44 -3.58
C TYR A 42 -4.14 -3.06 -2.84
N ARG A 43 -5.07 -3.99 -2.67
CA ARG A 43 -6.29 -3.78 -1.89
C ARG A 43 -5.96 -3.45 -0.43
N LYS A 44 -5.05 -4.21 0.20
CA LYS A 44 -4.62 -3.95 1.58
C LYS A 44 -3.92 -2.60 1.70
N SER A 45 -2.97 -2.30 0.81
CA SER A 45 -2.25 -1.02 0.81
C SER A 45 -3.19 0.16 0.63
N PHE A 46 -4.16 0.04 -0.28
CA PHE A 46 -5.19 1.06 -0.48
C PHE A 46 -6.06 1.25 0.77
N GLN A 47 -6.47 0.16 1.44
CA GLN A 47 -7.24 0.25 2.68
C GLN A 47 -6.45 0.93 3.81
N ILE A 48 -5.15 0.65 3.93
CA ILE A 48 -4.28 1.29 4.94
C ILE A 48 -4.21 2.80 4.67
N PHE A 49 -3.93 3.19 3.43
CA PHE A 49 -3.90 4.59 3.02
C PHE A 49 -5.24 5.29 3.26
N HIS A 50 -6.36 4.66 2.89
CA HIS A 50 -7.68 5.24 3.07
C HIS A 50 -7.99 5.49 4.54
N GLN A 51 -7.66 4.54 5.44
CA GLN A 51 -7.84 4.71 6.88
C GLN A 51 -7.04 5.89 7.45
N LEU A 52 -5.82 6.10 6.96
CA LEU A 52 -5.02 7.27 7.32
C LEU A 52 -5.66 8.55 6.78
N ALA A 53 -6.07 8.57 5.52
CA ALA A 53 -6.72 9.71 4.88
C ALA A 53 -8.01 10.11 5.60
N ASP A 54 -8.85 9.16 5.99
CA ASP A 54 -10.07 9.41 6.77
C ASP A 54 -9.74 10.11 8.09
N THR A 55 -8.75 9.59 8.82
CA THR A 55 -8.31 10.18 10.10
C THR A 55 -7.78 11.60 9.93
N VAL A 56 -7.02 11.85 8.85
CA VAL A 56 -6.51 13.18 8.51
C VAL A 56 -7.66 14.13 8.20
N MET A 57 -8.62 13.70 7.37
CA MET A 57 -9.78 14.50 7.00
C MET A 57 -10.65 14.85 8.20
N ASP A 58 -10.94 13.89 9.08
CA ASP A 58 -11.70 14.11 10.31
C ASP A 58 -10.99 15.12 11.23
N THR A 59 -9.67 14.99 11.37
CA THR A 59 -8.86 15.90 12.19
C THR A 59 -8.85 17.32 11.63
N ILE A 60 -8.70 17.46 10.30
CA ILE A 60 -8.74 18.77 9.62
C ILE A 60 -10.11 19.41 9.77
N GLN A 61 -11.19 18.66 9.54
CA GLN A 61 -12.56 19.17 9.68
C GLN A 61 -12.83 19.63 11.11
N THR A 62 -12.42 18.84 12.11
CA THR A 62 -12.57 19.19 13.52
C THR A 62 -11.82 20.49 13.84
N LEU A 63 -10.55 20.60 13.45
CA LEU A 63 -9.76 21.81 13.68
C LEU A 63 -10.33 23.04 12.95
N ALA A 64 -10.81 22.87 11.72
CA ALA A 64 -11.39 23.95 10.94
C ALA A 64 -12.65 24.51 11.60
N LEU A 65 -13.54 23.63 12.10
CA LEU A 65 -14.74 24.01 12.85
C LEU A 65 -14.37 24.71 14.15
N GLU A 66 -13.44 24.15 14.92
CA GLU A 66 -13.00 24.74 16.18
C GLU A 66 -12.37 26.14 15.98
N TYR A 67 -11.59 26.32 14.93
CA TYR A 67 -11.01 27.62 14.59
C TYR A 67 -12.08 28.66 14.23
N HIS A 68 -13.12 28.27 13.49
CA HIS A 68 -14.18 29.20 13.06
C HIS A 68 -15.14 29.57 14.19
N PHE A 69 -15.49 28.61 15.06
CA PHE A 69 -16.49 28.83 16.10
C PHE A 69 -15.91 29.21 17.46
N ASN A 70 -14.65 28.89 17.74
CA ASN A 70 -14.02 29.20 19.03
C ASN A 70 -12.50 29.39 18.88
N PRO A 71 -12.06 30.49 18.24
CA PRO A 71 -10.65 30.75 17.96
C PRO A 71 -9.86 30.94 19.26
N ALA A 72 -8.76 30.21 19.40
CA ALA A 72 -7.85 30.37 20.52
C ALA A 72 -7.11 31.73 20.45
N ALA A 73 -6.95 32.38 21.60
CA ALA A 73 -6.18 33.64 21.70
C ALA A 73 -4.69 33.46 21.32
N VAL A 74 -4.13 32.25 21.53
CA VAL A 74 -2.77 31.87 21.15
C VAL A 74 -2.79 30.49 20.49
N PRO A 75 -2.80 30.39 19.15
CA PRO A 75 -2.93 29.12 18.44
C PRO A 75 -1.85 28.09 18.78
N ALA A 76 -0.61 28.53 19.00
CA ALA A 76 0.53 27.64 19.28
C ALA A 76 0.47 26.96 20.66
N LYS A 77 -0.38 27.44 21.58
CA LYS A 77 -0.62 26.83 22.89
C LYS A 77 -2.01 26.22 22.99
N ASP A 78 -2.73 26.12 21.88
CA ASP A 78 -4.07 25.54 21.87
C ASP A 78 -3.96 24.03 22.16
N PRO A 79 -4.52 23.55 23.30
CA PRO A 79 -4.52 22.13 23.62
C PRO A 79 -5.18 21.27 22.54
N ARG A 80 -6.10 21.85 21.75
CA ARG A 80 -6.79 21.16 20.66
C ARG A 80 -5.86 20.88 19.49
N LEU A 81 -5.05 21.87 19.11
CA LEU A 81 -4.04 21.72 18.06
C LEU A 81 -2.99 20.68 18.48
N ILE A 82 -2.52 20.74 19.73
CA ILE A 82 -1.57 19.76 20.28
C ILE A 82 -2.17 18.35 20.22
N ARG A 83 -3.43 18.20 20.63
CA ARG A 83 -4.15 16.91 20.58
C ARG A 83 -4.29 16.39 19.15
N ALA A 84 -4.62 17.26 18.20
CA ALA A 84 -4.73 16.89 16.78
C ALA A 84 -3.39 16.40 16.21
N VAL A 85 -2.28 17.08 16.53
CA VAL A 85 -0.93 16.64 16.12
C VAL A 85 -0.61 15.25 16.68
N ILE A 86 -0.89 15.01 17.97
CA ILE A 86 -0.69 13.69 18.59
C ILE A 86 -1.54 12.62 17.90
N LEU A 87 -2.81 12.90 17.61
CA LEU A 87 -3.70 11.96 16.90
C LEU A 87 -3.18 11.61 15.51
N LEU A 88 -2.71 12.60 14.75
CA LEU A 88 -2.14 12.39 13.42
C LEU A 88 -0.85 11.58 13.47
N GLN A 89 0.02 11.81 14.46
CA GLN A 89 1.23 11.03 14.67
C GLN A 89 0.89 9.56 14.96
N ILE A 90 -0.04 9.30 15.89
CA ILE A 90 -0.47 7.94 16.21
C ILE A 90 -1.07 7.24 14.97
N ALA A 91 -1.87 7.96 14.19
CA ALA A 91 -2.46 7.41 12.96
C ALA A 91 -1.39 7.07 11.92
N LEU A 92 -0.39 7.94 11.76
CA LEU A 92 0.74 7.75 10.85
C LEU A 92 1.58 6.54 11.26
N ASP A 93 1.96 6.44 12.54
CA ASP A 93 2.75 5.31 13.05
C ASP A 93 2.01 3.98 12.87
N LYS A 94 0.69 3.98 13.13
CA LYS A 94 -0.18 2.82 12.89
C LYS A 94 -0.25 2.46 11.41
N SER A 95 -0.33 3.45 10.53
CA SER A 95 -0.33 3.24 9.08
C SER A 95 0.98 2.61 8.62
N HIS A 96 2.13 3.15 9.04
CA HIS A 96 3.45 2.61 8.71
C HIS A 96 3.64 1.17 9.20
N THR A 97 3.16 0.87 10.41
CA THR A 97 3.23 -0.49 10.97
C THR A 97 2.45 -1.47 10.11
N LYS A 98 1.22 -1.12 9.73
CA LYS A 98 0.36 -1.95 8.87
C LYS A 98 0.92 -2.11 7.47
N GLU A 99 1.47 -1.04 6.90
CA GLU A 99 2.10 -1.05 5.57
C GLU A 99 3.31 -1.98 5.57
N SER A 100 4.17 -1.86 6.58
CA SER A 100 5.34 -2.73 6.76
C SER A 100 4.93 -4.20 6.87
N GLU A 101 3.86 -4.49 7.62
CA GLU A 101 3.31 -5.85 7.72
C GLU A 101 2.75 -6.35 6.38
N ALA A 102 2.01 -5.52 5.64
CA ALA A 102 1.47 -5.87 4.33
C ALA A 102 2.58 -6.15 3.31
N ILE A 103 3.65 -5.35 3.32
CA ILE A 103 4.84 -5.55 2.48
C ILE A 103 5.54 -6.86 2.85
N LYS A 104 5.72 -7.14 4.15
CA LYS A 104 6.33 -8.39 4.61
C LYS A 104 5.53 -9.60 4.14
N GLN A 105 4.21 -9.60 4.35
CA GLN A 105 3.32 -10.68 3.89
C GLN A 105 3.39 -10.86 2.37
N TRP A 106 3.43 -9.76 1.61
CA TRP A 106 3.58 -9.79 0.16
C TRP A 106 4.90 -10.42 -0.30
N LYS A 107 6.01 -10.05 0.34
CA LYS A 107 7.35 -10.60 0.06
C LYS A 107 7.41 -12.11 0.34
N GLU A 108 6.85 -12.54 1.48
CA GLU A 108 6.74 -13.95 1.83
C GLU A 108 5.93 -14.73 0.77
N GLN A 109 4.80 -14.20 0.32
CA GLN A 109 3.97 -14.83 -0.72
C GLN A 109 4.63 -14.89 -2.10
N CYS A 110 5.54 -13.94 -2.38
CA CYS A 110 6.31 -13.90 -3.63
C CYS A 110 7.62 -14.69 -3.54
N GLY A 111 8.00 -15.23 -2.38
CA GLY A 111 9.27 -15.92 -2.18
C GLY A 111 10.50 -15.01 -2.31
N ILE A 112 10.33 -13.69 -2.10
CA ILE A 112 11.42 -12.72 -2.11
C ILE A 112 12.11 -12.81 -0.74
N GLN A 113 13.39 -13.20 -0.71
CA GLN A 113 14.16 -13.21 0.54
C GLN A 113 14.37 -11.78 1.04
N THR A 114 13.99 -11.52 2.30
CA THR A 114 14.01 -10.21 2.98
C THR A 114 15.41 -9.71 3.35
N ASN A 115 16.46 -10.18 2.68
CA ASN A 115 17.84 -10.00 3.16
C ASN A 115 18.44 -8.61 2.90
N ASN A 116 17.75 -7.71 2.20
CA ASN A 116 18.19 -6.31 2.06
C ASN A 116 16.96 -5.42 1.82
N ASP A 117 16.41 -4.85 2.89
CA ASP A 117 15.31 -3.89 2.80
C ASP A 117 15.75 -2.54 3.34
N SER A 118 16.40 -1.75 2.48
CA SER A 118 16.28 -0.30 2.58
C SER A 118 14.85 0.07 2.15
N PRO A 119 14.09 0.85 2.94
CA PRO A 119 12.70 1.20 2.61
C PRO A 119 12.51 2.07 1.35
N THR A 120 13.60 2.43 0.67
CA THR A 120 13.64 3.53 -0.30
C THR A 120 13.85 3.12 -1.76
N GLU A 121 14.02 1.83 -2.08
CA GLU A 121 14.35 1.40 -3.45
C GLU A 121 13.14 1.13 -4.37
N TRP A 122 11.92 1.48 -3.95
CA TRP A 122 10.70 1.22 -4.74
C TRP A 122 9.90 2.48 -5.12
N LEU A 123 10.57 3.63 -5.24
CA LEU A 123 10.08 4.82 -5.94
C LEU A 123 10.99 5.13 -7.12
#